data_AF-A0A957IPQ2-F1
#
_entry.id   AF-A0A957IPQ2-F1
#
_cell.length_a   1.000
_cell.length_b   1.000
_cell.length_c   1.000
_cell.angle_alpha   90.00
_cell.angle_beta   90.00
_cell.angle_gamma   90.00
#
_symmetry.space_group_name_H-M   'P 1'
#
loop_
_entity.id
_entity.type
_entity.pdbx_description
1 polymer ?
#
loop_
_entity_poly.entity_id
_entity_poly.type
_entity_poly.pdbx_seq_one_letter_code
_entity_poly.pdbx_strand_id
1 'polypeptide(L)'
;MAWKKHGYRAVCLGLLLFGFALRLHRLPAQSFWNDEGNSARLSERPLTAIIEGTASDVHPPLYYVLLRGWRELVGDTEFGLRALSLFVGLGTVAVTMALAAELYARGQRGGSGGEETRGRNVAVWAVGLITAVSPPLIYYSQETRMYALLAFVAALATWLLLRLVSSLRLAAHGSRLTMYAPLLAYALVVTAGLYTHYFFPAVLLGHGLYVLGQMGKGVRRQLRLLVGWGASLLTAGLFYAPWLPIFWRQTGGRVGGGGSLVAFLQEAGSWLVGGETLPLAQAVWPLLTAVSLILFTLIRQRGRALLLPLLMLLTPLAFLFATGAAQPQYFKFLGVVVPFWALLLAGGLAVDRPTKRQSRILDVVALLLLAVMVWGNGRSLHNLYANPDYARADYRAM
;
A
#
# COMPACT_ATOMS: atom_id res chain seq x y z
N MET A 1 -16.81 -27.63 9.96
CA MET A 1 -15.57 -26.87 9.64
C MET A 1 -15.57 -26.21 8.26
N ALA A 2 -16.17 -26.83 7.22
CA ALA A 2 -16.25 -26.27 5.86
C ALA A 2 -17.04 -24.94 5.80
N TRP A 3 -18.22 -24.87 6.43
CA TRP A 3 -19.11 -23.68 6.39
C TRP A 3 -18.44 -22.38 6.89
N LYS A 4 -17.63 -22.45 7.97
CA LYS A 4 -16.85 -21.29 8.48
C LYS A 4 -15.78 -20.81 7.50
N LYS A 5 -15.16 -21.71 6.73
CA LYS A 5 -14.18 -21.35 5.69
C LYS A 5 -14.86 -20.72 4.46
N HIS A 6 -16.05 -21.18 4.11
CA HIS A 6 -16.85 -20.58 3.02
C HIS A 6 -17.28 -19.16 3.36
N GLY A 7 -17.73 -18.90 4.60
CA GLY A 7 -18.08 -17.53 5.04
C GLY A 7 -16.92 -16.55 4.98
N TYR A 8 -15.73 -16.93 5.45
CA TYR A 8 -14.54 -16.06 5.36
C TYR A 8 -14.20 -15.66 3.93
N ARG A 9 -14.17 -16.62 3.00
CA ARG A 9 -13.86 -16.37 1.59
C ARG A 9 -14.94 -15.54 0.92
N ALA A 10 -16.21 -15.78 1.24
CA ALA A 10 -17.34 -15.02 0.71
C ALA A 10 -17.26 -13.54 1.11
N VAL A 11 -16.92 -13.22 2.36
CA VAL A 11 -16.73 -11.83 2.81
C VAL A 11 -15.55 -11.18 2.10
N CYS A 12 -14.40 -11.86 2.00
CA CYS A 12 -13.25 -11.32 1.25
C CYS A 12 -13.60 -11.06 -0.22
N LEU A 13 -14.32 -11.99 -0.87
CA LEU A 13 -14.78 -11.81 -2.24
C LEU A 13 -15.77 -10.64 -2.35
N GLY A 14 -16.73 -10.53 -1.43
CA GLY A 14 -17.66 -9.41 -1.37
C GLY A 14 -16.95 -8.06 -1.23
N LEU A 15 -15.91 -7.98 -0.40
CA LEU A 15 -15.08 -6.78 -0.26
C LEU A 15 -14.29 -6.46 -1.54
N LEU A 16 -13.80 -7.47 -2.27
CA LEU A 16 -13.15 -7.26 -3.56
C LEU A 16 -14.14 -6.78 -4.63
N LEU A 17 -15.32 -7.40 -4.71
CA LEU A 17 -16.37 -6.97 -5.64
C LEU A 17 -16.85 -5.55 -5.33
N PHE A 18 -17.00 -5.22 -4.04
CA PHE A 18 -17.34 -3.87 -3.61
C PHE A 18 -16.22 -2.86 -3.96
N GLY A 19 -14.96 -3.19 -3.66
CA GLY A 19 -13.81 -2.36 -4.02
C GLY A 19 -13.62 -2.19 -5.53
N PHE A 20 -13.97 -3.21 -6.32
CA PHE A 20 -14.02 -3.16 -7.78
C PHE A 20 -15.13 -2.20 -8.25
N ALA A 21 -16.35 -2.33 -7.72
CA ALA A 21 -17.47 -1.47 -8.06
C ALA A 21 -17.17 0.02 -7.78
N LEU A 22 -16.54 0.32 -6.64
CA LEU A 22 -16.13 1.69 -6.30
C LEU A 22 -15.09 2.25 -7.26
N ARG A 23 -14.11 1.44 -7.68
CA ARG A 23 -13.08 1.88 -8.65
C ARG A 23 -13.62 1.96 -10.07
N LEU A 24 -14.64 1.16 -10.41
CA LEU A 24 -15.30 1.21 -11.71
C LEU A 24 -16.26 2.40 -11.83
N HIS A 25 -16.85 2.83 -10.70
CA HIS A 25 -17.82 3.91 -10.67
C HIS A 25 -17.27 5.19 -11.32
N ARG A 26 -17.92 5.64 -12.41
CA ARG A 26 -17.56 6.85 -13.14
C ARG A 26 -16.09 6.88 -13.63
N LEU A 27 -15.48 5.73 -13.89
CA LEU A 27 -14.10 5.61 -14.36
C LEU A 27 -13.75 6.50 -15.58
N PRO A 28 -14.62 6.65 -16.62
CA PRO A 28 -14.36 7.54 -17.75
C PRO A 28 -15.07 8.89 -17.63
N ALA A 29 -15.57 9.28 -16.45
CA ALA A 29 -16.40 10.49 -16.35
C ALA A 29 -15.60 11.78 -16.54
N GLN A 30 -14.40 11.86 -15.98
CA GLN A 30 -13.49 13.01 -16.15
C GLN A 30 -12.51 12.75 -17.28
N SER A 31 -12.12 13.77 -18.05
CA SER A 31 -11.10 13.64 -19.10
C SER A 31 -9.73 13.22 -18.55
N PHE A 32 -8.80 12.85 -19.43
CA PHE A 32 -7.38 12.85 -19.05
C PHE A 32 -6.91 14.25 -18.70
N TRP A 33 -6.31 14.40 -17.53
CA TRP A 33 -5.51 15.59 -17.22
C TRP A 33 -4.07 15.42 -17.74
N ASN A 34 -3.29 16.50 -17.68
CA ASN A 34 -1.96 16.60 -18.29
C ASN A 34 -1.07 15.35 -18.07
N ASP A 35 -0.91 14.92 -16.82
CA ASP A 35 -0.08 13.76 -16.45
C ASP A 35 -0.60 12.42 -17.04
N GLU A 36 -1.92 12.22 -17.08
CA GLU A 36 -2.54 11.04 -17.71
C GLU A 36 -2.37 11.08 -19.23
N GLY A 37 -2.56 12.26 -19.84
CA GLY A 37 -2.34 12.47 -21.27
C GLY A 37 -0.91 12.18 -21.69
N ASN A 38 0.09 12.61 -20.90
CA ASN A 38 1.50 12.26 -21.14
C ASN A 38 1.74 10.75 -21.05
N SER A 39 1.14 10.09 -20.06
CA SER A 39 1.27 8.63 -19.89
C SER A 39 0.64 7.87 -21.05
N ALA A 40 -0.55 8.30 -21.49
CA ALA A 40 -1.22 7.78 -22.67
C ALA A 40 -0.34 7.99 -23.91
N ARG A 41 0.07 9.22 -24.23
CA ARG A 41 0.86 9.54 -25.43
C ARG A 41 2.23 8.85 -25.46
N LEU A 42 2.85 8.62 -24.30
CA LEU A 42 4.10 7.86 -24.22
C LEU A 42 3.89 6.38 -24.52
N SER A 43 2.78 5.79 -24.05
CA SER A 43 2.46 4.36 -24.28
C SER A 43 2.20 3.97 -25.73
N GLU A 44 2.00 4.95 -26.62
CA GLU A 44 1.82 4.74 -28.08
C GLU A 44 3.13 4.44 -28.80
N ARG A 45 4.25 4.79 -28.15
CA ARG A 45 5.56 4.71 -28.77
C ARG A 45 6.12 3.28 -28.71
N PRO A 46 7.08 2.95 -29.59
CA PRO A 46 7.87 1.73 -29.45
C PRO A 46 8.56 1.64 -28.08
N LEU A 47 8.83 0.43 -27.61
CA LEU A 47 9.43 0.19 -26.28
C LEU A 47 10.74 0.96 -26.06
N THR A 48 11.58 1.06 -27.09
CA THR A 48 12.84 1.82 -27.04
C THR A 48 12.58 3.31 -26.75
N ALA A 49 11.65 3.92 -27.48
CA ALA A 49 11.26 5.32 -27.29
C ALA A 49 10.57 5.58 -25.93
N ILE A 50 9.89 4.58 -25.35
CA ILE A 50 9.38 4.68 -23.97
C ILE A 50 10.54 4.72 -22.97
N ILE A 51 11.52 3.81 -23.11
CA ILE A 51 12.69 3.74 -22.23
C ILE A 51 13.51 5.02 -22.35
N GLU A 52 13.76 5.51 -23.56
CA GLU A 52 14.46 6.78 -23.81
C GLU A 52 13.69 7.98 -23.26
N GLY A 53 12.38 8.04 -23.48
CA GLY A 53 11.52 9.11 -22.97
C GLY A 53 11.55 9.19 -21.45
N THR A 54 11.40 8.05 -20.77
CA THR A 54 11.46 7.97 -19.30
C THR A 54 12.87 8.22 -18.73
N ALA A 55 13.92 7.92 -19.50
CA ALA A 55 15.30 8.22 -19.12
C ALA A 55 15.61 9.74 -19.13
N SER A 56 14.78 10.51 -19.82
CA SER A 56 14.84 11.97 -19.91
C SER A 56 13.75 12.68 -19.07
N ASP A 57 12.88 11.93 -18.40
CA ASP A 57 11.78 12.43 -17.56
C ASP A 57 12.11 12.29 -16.05
N VAL A 58 11.10 12.30 -15.16
CA VAL A 58 11.24 12.17 -13.70
C VAL A 58 10.79 10.82 -13.15
N HIS A 59 10.34 9.91 -14.02
CA HIS A 59 9.70 8.65 -13.63
C HIS A 59 10.26 7.41 -14.37
N PRO A 60 10.51 6.30 -13.64
CA PRO A 60 10.92 5.02 -14.22
C PRO A 60 9.94 4.38 -15.23
N PRO A 61 10.42 3.45 -16.08
CA PRO A 61 9.68 2.93 -17.24
C PRO A 61 8.58 1.90 -16.98
N LEU A 62 8.55 1.19 -15.84
CA LEU A 62 7.73 -0.04 -15.73
C LEU A 62 6.24 0.22 -16.00
N TYR A 63 5.69 1.27 -15.40
CA TYR A 63 4.27 1.58 -15.58
C TYR A 63 3.93 1.84 -17.06
N TYR A 64 4.77 2.60 -17.77
CA TYR A 64 4.55 2.93 -19.18
C TYR A 64 4.70 1.71 -20.10
N VAL A 65 5.66 0.83 -19.78
CA VAL A 65 5.83 -0.45 -20.50
C VAL A 65 4.61 -1.36 -20.30
N LEU A 66 4.11 -1.47 -19.06
CA LEU A 66 2.88 -2.22 -18.77
C LEU A 66 1.67 -1.60 -19.46
N LEU A 67 1.56 -0.27 -19.45
CA LEU A 67 0.48 0.46 -20.09
C LEU A 67 0.47 0.24 -21.61
N ARG A 68 1.64 0.25 -22.26
CA ARG A 68 1.75 -0.09 -23.68
C ARG A 68 1.23 -1.49 -23.96
N GLY A 69 1.69 -2.50 -23.20
CA GLY A 69 1.21 -3.87 -23.39
C GLY A 69 -0.29 -4.02 -23.12
N TRP A 70 -0.80 -3.32 -22.11
CA TRP A 70 -2.22 -3.30 -21.76
C TRP A 70 -3.07 -2.65 -22.86
N ARG A 71 -2.60 -1.54 -23.42
CA ARG A 71 -3.24 -0.80 -24.51
C ARG A 71 -3.55 -1.71 -25.71
N GLU A 72 -2.63 -2.59 -26.09
CA GLU A 72 -2.86 -3.56 -27.18
C GLU A 72 -4.08 -4.47 -26.94
N LEU A 73 -4.48 -4.67 -25.69
CA LEU A 73 -5.58 -5.55 -25.31
C LEU A 73 -6.93 -4.83 -25.19
N VAL A 74 -6.91 -3.56 -24.76
CA VAL A 74 -8.13 -2.81 -24.38
C VAL A 74 -8.37 -1.54 -25.21
N GLY A 75 -7.42 -1.16 -26.06
CA GLY A 75 -7.44 0.06 -26.86
C GLY A 75 -7.09 1.34 -26.09
N ASP A 76 -7.37 2.47 -26.72
CA ASP A 76 -6.84 3.79 -26.34
C ASP A 76 -7.85 4.68 -25.59
N THR A 77 -9.00 4.12 -25.21
CA THR A 77 -10.03 4.88 -24.50
C THR A 77 -9.59 5.19 -23.07
N GLU A 78 -10.09 6.29 -22.50
CA GLU A 78 -9.82 6.63 -21.09
C GLU A 78 -10.27 5.53 -20.13
N PHE A 79 -11.39 4.87 -20.45
CA PHE A 79 -11.85 3.69 -19.72
C PHE A 79 -10.80 2.56 -19.77
N GLY A 80 -10.36 2.20 -20.98
CA GLY A 80 -9.42 1.11 -21.20
C GLY A 80 -8.09 1.33 -20.50
N LEU A 81 -7.49 2.51 -20.67
CA LEU A 81 -6.18 2.81 -20.09
C LEU A 81 -6.24 2.92 -18.55
N ARG A 82 -7.29 3.51 -17.98
CA ARG A 82 -7.48 3.54 -16.52
C ARG A 82 -7.78 2.17 -15.93
N ALA A 83 -8.32 1.22 -16.71
CA ALA A 83 -8.63 -0.12 -16.23
C ALA A 83 -7.38 -0.87 -15.72
N LEU A 84 -6.19 -0.57 -16.24
CA LEU A 84 -4.93 -1.11 -15.70
C LEU A 84 -4.78 -0.76 -14.21
N SER A 85 -4.84 0.53 -13.89
CA SER A 85 -4.73 1.03 -12.52
C SER A 85 -5.88 0.58 -11.63
N LEU A 86 -7.07 0.39 -12.20
CA LEU A 86 -8.21 -0.19 -11.49
C LEU A 86 -7.91 -1.60 -10.99
N PHE A 87 -7.45 -2.50 -11.88
CA PHE A 87 -7.15 -3.88 -11.51
C PHE A 87 -5.95 -3.98 -10.57
N VAL A 88 -4.92 -3.15 -10.80
CA VAL A 88 -3.77 -3.06 -9.90
C VAL A 88 -4.19 -2.55 -8.51
N GLY A 89 -5.05 -1.54 -8.46
CA GLY A 89 -5.64 -1.03 -7.23
C GLY A 89 -6.50 -2.03 -6.48
N LEU A 90 -7.25 -2.88 -7.21
CA LEU A 90 -7.97 -4.02 -6.63
C LEU A 90 -7.00 -5.08 -6.09
N GLY A 91 -5.89 -5.32 -6.80
CA GLY A 91 -4.77 -6.14 -6.34
C GLY A 91 -4.22 -5.66 -5.01
N THR A 92 -4.12 -4.34 -4.79
CA THR A 92 -3.69 -3.76 -3.51
C THR A 92 -4.63 -4.15 -2.38
N VAL A 93 -5.95 -4.14 -2.60
CA VAL A 93 -6.93 -4.60 -1.60
C VAL A 93 -6.70 -6.07 -1.25
N ALA A 94 -6.55 -6.93 -2.26
CA ALA A 94 -6.34 -8.37 -2.06
C ALA A 94 -5.04 -8.67 -1.30
N VAL A 95 -3.93 -8.04 -1.70
CA VAL A 95 -2.61 -8.23 -1.07
C VAL A 95 -2.61 -7.68 0.35
N THR A 96 -3.28 -6.55 0.62
CA THR A 96 -3.35 -5.98 1.97
C THR A 96 -4.14 -6.89 2.93
N MET A 97 -5.23 -7.51 2.45
CA MET A 97 -5.93 -8.56 3.23
C MET A 97 -5.04 -9.79 3.47
N ALA A 98 -4.28 -10.24 2.48
CA ALA A 98 -3.34 -11.35 2.63
C ALA A 98 -2.22 -11.02 3.64
N LEU A 99 -1.71 -9.78 3.59
CA LEU A 99 -0.75 -9.24 4.53
C LEU A 99 -1.30 -9.20 5.96
N ALA A 100 -2.53 -8.73 6.15
CA ALA A 100 -3.22 -8.74 7.44
C ALA A 100 -3.38 -10.16 7.99
N ALA A 101 -3.83 -11.10 7.16
CA ALA A 101 -4.03 -12.49 7.55
C ALA A 101 -2.73 -13.13 8.03
N GLU A 102 -1.61 -12.84 7.35
CA GLU A 102 -0.29 -13.35 7.67
C GLU A 102 0.34 -12.65 8.90
N LEU A 103 0.17 -11.34 9.03
CA LEU A 103 0.70 -10.56 10.15
C LEU A 103 0.01 -10.93 11.47
N TYR A 104 -1.33 -10.93 11.49
CA TYR A 104 -2.08 -11.17 12.71
C TYR A 104 -2.11 -12.63 13.14
N ALA A 105 -1.99 -13.58 12.20
CA ALA A 105 -1.78 -14.99 12.58
C ALA A 105 -0.47 -15.22 13.37
N ARG A 106 0.54 -14.36 13.22
CA ARG A 106 1.84 -14.49 13.91
C ARG A 106 1.83 -13.91 15.32
N GLY A 107 1.01 -12.88 15.57
CA GLY A 107 0.85 -12.28 16.90
C GLY A 107 0.10 -13.17 17.89
N GLN A 108 -0.58 -14.19 17.37
CA GLN A 108 -1.56 -15.06 18.01
C GLN A 108 -1.00 -16.46 18.38
N ARG A 109 0.29 -16.61 18.63
CA ARG A 109 0.90 -17.94 18.91
C ARG A 109 0.72 -18.44 20.35
N GLY A 110 -0.31 -17.98 21.06
CA GLY A 110 -0.48 -18.26 22.50
C GLY A 110 -1.89 -18.65 22.96
N GLY A 111 -2.90 -18.71 22.09
CA GLY A 111 -4.29 -19.01 22.46
C GLY A 111 -4.86 -20.32 21.86
N SER A 112 -5.89 -20.87 22.49
CA SER A 112 -6.58 -22.08 22.03
C SER A 112 -7.48 -21.80 20.82
N GLY A 113 -6.95 -22.01 19.61
CA GLY A 113 -7.52 -22.67 18.42
C GLY A 113 -8.85 -22.22 17.76
N GLY A 114 -9.84 -21.72 18.50
CA GLY A 114 -11.20 -21.47 17.99
C GLY A 114 -11.60 -20.00 17.96
N GLU A 115 -11.48 -19.30 19.09
CA GLU A 115 -11.85 -17.89 19.22
C GLU A 115 -10.86 -17.01 18.48
N GLU A 116 -9.55 -17.26 18.63
CA GLU A 116 -8.43 -16.50 18.04
C GLU A 116 -8.49 -16.35 16.50
N THR A 117 -9.15 -17.30 15.82
CA THR A 117 -9.39 -17.24 14.38
C THR A 117 -10.44 -16.18 14.02
N ARG A 118 -11.39 -15.87 14.90
CA ARG A 118 -12.48 -14.92 14.67
C ARG A 118 -11.97 -13.48 14.66
N GLY A 119 -11.26 -13.04 15.69
CA GLY A 119 -10.69 -11.69 15.77
C GLY A 119 -9.73 -11.42 14.61
N ARG A 120 -8.90 -12.41 14.26
CA ARG A 120 -8.07 -12.33 13.04
C ARG A 120 -8.91 -12.06 11.79
N ASN A 121 -9.98 -12.85 11.58
CA ASN A 121 -10.82 -12.69 10.40
C ASN A 121 -11.52 -11.32 10.38
N VAL A 122 -12.02 -10.86 11.54
CA VAL A 122 -12.62 -9.51 11.67
C VAL A 122 -11.61 -8.43 11.32
N ALA A 123 -10.38 -8.52 11.83
CA ALA A 123 -9.32 -7.58 11.48
C ALA A 123 -8.99 -7.62 9.99
N VAL A 124 -8.91 -8.80 9.37
CA VAL A 124 -8.69 -8.93 7.92
C VAL A 124 -9.83 -8.28 7.12
N TRP A 125 -11.08 -8.50 7.51
CA TRP A 125 -12.24 -7.88 6.85
C TRP A 125 -12.24 -6.36 7.04
N ALA A 126 -11.92 -5.87 8.24
CA ALA A 126 -11.79 -4.44 8.52
C ALA A 126 -10.67 -3.81 7.68
N VAL A 127 -9.50 -4.44 7.58
CA VAL A 127 -8.42 -4.02 6.68
C VAL A 127 -8.92 -3.97 5.23
N GLY A 128 -9.57 -5.05 4.77
CA GLY A 128 -10.12 -5.12 3.42
C GLY A 128 -11.12 -4.01 3.12
N LEU A 129 -12.02 -3.71 4.06
CA LEU A 129 -12.98 -2.61 3.96
C LEU A 129 -12.28 -1.25 3.88
N ILE A 130 -11.35 -0.97 4.81
CA ILE A 130 -10.60 0.29 4.84
C ILE A 130 -9.85 0.51 3.52
N THR A 131 -9.16 -0.52 3.02
CA THR A 131 -8.41 -0.42 1.75
C THR A 131 -9.35 -0.33 0.54
N ALA A 132 -10.49 -1.01 0.55
CA ALA A 132 -11.48 -0.98 -0.53
C ALA A 132 -12.11 0.42 -0.68
N VAL A 133 -12.45 1.07 0.44
CA VAL A 133 -13.12 2.39 0.48
C VAL A 133 -12.17 3.57 0.67
N SER A 134 -10.86 3.34 0.68
CA SER A 134 -9.85 4.39 0.88
C SER A 134 -9.87 5.40 -0.28
N PRO A 135 -10.16 6.70 -0.02
CA PRO A 135 -10.21 7.70 -1.07
C PRO A 135 -8.90 7.86 -1.85
N PRO A 136 -7.71 7.92 -1.21
CA PRO A 136 -6.44 7.92 -1.95
C PRO A 136 -6.32 6.73 -2.90
N LEU A 137 -6.60 5.51 -2.43
CA LEU A 137 -6.44 4.32 -3.27
C LEU A 137 -7.46 4.27 -4.39
N ILE A 138 -8.70 4.72 -4.18
CA ILE A 138 -9.71 4.81 -5.24
C ILE A 138 -9.29 5.86 -6.28
N TYR A 139 -8.93 7.07 -5.84
CA TYR A 139 -8.52 8.17 -6.70
C TYR A 139 -7.41 7.74 -7.68
N TYR A 140 -6.33 7.14 -7.15
CA TYR A 140 -5.20 6.70 -7.97
C TYR A 140 -5.46 5.40 -8.74
N SER A 141 -6.48 4.63 -8.37
CA SER A 141 -6.96 3.51 -9.20
C SER A 141 -7.75 4.00 -10.43
N GLN A 142 -8.20 5.25 -10.44
CA GLN A 142 -8.90 5.90 -11.55
C GLN A 142 -7.99 6.88 -12.32
N GLU A 143 -6.68 6.64 -12.28
CA GLU A 143 -5.70 7.40 -13.05
C GLU A 143 -4.85 6.47 -13.91
N THR A 144 -4.55 6.92 -15.12
CA THR A 144 -3.54 6.33 -16.01
C THR A 144 -2.13 6.74 -15.54
N ARG A 145 -1.80 6.46 -14.27
CA ARG A 145 -0.55 6.81 -13.60
C ARG A 145 -0.02 5.68 -12.72
N MET A 146 1.27 5.75 -12.40
CA MET A 146 1.98 4.69 -11.67
C MET A 146 1.62 4.55 -10.19
N TYR A 147 0.83 5.46 -9.60
CA TYR A 147 0.64 5.51 -8.15
C TYR A 147 -0.14 4.30 -7.60
N ALA A 148 -1.13 3.78 -8.33
CA ALA A 148 -1.78 2.51 -7.98
C ALA A 148 -0.80 1.33 -7.99
N LEU A 149 0.06 1.26 -9.02
CA LEU A 149 1.11 0.25 -9.12
C LEU A 149 2.13 0.36 -8.00
N LEU A 150 2.51 1.58 -7.64
CA LEU A 150 3.44 1.85 -6.55
C LEU A 150 2.91 1.34 -5.21
N ALA A 151 1.63 1.61 -4.90
CA ALA A 151 0.99 1.09 -3.69
C ALA A 151 0.90 -0.45 -3.69
N PHE A 152 0.55 -1.04 -4.84
CA PHE A 152 0.46 -2.49 -5.01
C PHE A 152 1.80 -3.18 -4.77
N VAL A 153 2.86 -2.75 -5.46
CA VAL A 153 4.19 -3.36 -5.35
C VAL A 153 4.81 -3.14 -3.97
N ALA A 154 4.50 -2.03 -3.28
CA ALA A 154 4.90 -1.82 -1.89
C ALA A 154 4.25 -2.87 -0.97
N ALA A 155 2.91 -3.02 -1.02
CA ALA A 155 2.20 -4.01 -0.23
C ALA A 155 2.65 -5.45 -0.55
N LEU A 156 2.85 -5.76 -1.84
CA LEU A 156 3.27 -7.09 -2.30
C LEU A 156 4.69 -7.41 -1.87
N ALA A 157 5.63 -6.46 -2.00
CA ALA A 157 6.99 -6.62 -1.52
C ALA A 157 7.01 -6.87 -0.01
N THR A 158 6.21 -6.14 0.77
CA THR A 158 6.13 -6.35 2.23
C THR A 158 5.52 -7.70 2.60
N TRP A 159 4.50 -8.15 1.88
CA TRP A 159 3.95 -9.50 2.07
C TRP A 159 4.96 -10.59 1.75
N LEU A 160 5.71 -10.46 0.65
CA LEU A 160 6.77 -11.38 0.28
C LEU A 160 7.96 -11.33 1.26
N LEU A 161 8.29 -10.15 1.81
CA LEU A 161 9.27 -10.02 2.89
C LEU A 161 8.86 -10.84 4.11
N LEU A 162 7.59 -10.77 4.52
CA LEU A 162 7.10 -11.57 5.64
C LEU A 162 7.29 -13.06 5.37
N ARG A 163 7.01 -13.53 4.15
CA ARG A 163 7.20 -14.92 3.74
C ARG A 163 8.66 -15.32 3.71
N LEU A 164 9.53 -14.47 3.16
CA LEU A 164 10.98 -14.65 3.12
C LEU A 164 11.58 -14.76 4.53
N VAL A 165 11.22 -13.85 5.43
CA VAL A 165 11.66 -13.89 6.83
C VAL A 165 11.22 -15.19 7.50
N SER A 166 10.01 -15.67 7.21
CA SER A 166 9.52 -16.94 7.75
C SER A 166 10.25 -18.15 7.16
N SER A 167 10.45 -18.22 5.85
CA SER A 167 11.13 -19.34 5.20
C SER A 167 12.58 -19.46 5.69
N LEU A 168 13.33 -18.37 5.74
CA LEU A 168 14.73 -18.37 6.20
C LEU A 168 14.87 -18.76 7.67
N ARG A 169 13.87 -18.42 8.51
CA ARG A 169 13.85 -18.80 9.93
C ARG A 169 13.48 -20.28 10.15
N LEU A 170 12.69 -20.88 9.26
CA LEU A 170 12.20 -22.26 9.35
C LEU A 170 13.03 -23.25 8.51
N ALA A 171 13.98 -22.77 7.71
CA ALA A 171 14.78 -23.52 6.73
C ALA A 171 15.63 -24.69 7.26
N ALA A 172 15.52 -25.08 8.53
CA ALA A 172 16.17 -26.29 9.03
C ALA A 172 15.53 -27.60 8.48
N HIS A 173 14.30 -27.56 7.96
CA HIS A 173 13.54 -28.75 7.56
C HIS A 173 12.77 -28.62 6.22
N GLY A 174 13.09 -27.62 5.38
CA GLY A 174 12.33 -27.31 4.15
C GLY A 174 13.04 -27.74 2.85
N SER A 175 12.27 -28.00 1.80
CA SER A 175 12.81 -28.23 0.45
C SER A 175 13.53 -26.98 -0.10
N ARG A 176 14.50 -27.17 -1.02
CA ARG A 176 15.19 -26.05 -1.71
C ARG A 176 14.19 -25.07 -2.35
N LEU A 177 13.14 -25.58 -2.98
CA LEU A 177 12.11 -24.75 -3.64
C LEU A 177 11.40 -23.82 -2.63
N THR A 178 11.02 -24.34 -1.46
CA THR A 178 10.38 -23.54 -0.41
C THR A 178 11.30 -22.48 0.21
N MET A 179 12.62 -22.61 0.02
CA MET A 179 13.60 -21.63 0.48
C MET A 179 13.86 -20.53 -0.57
N TYR A 180 14.03 -20.89 -1.85
CA TYR A 180 14.44 -19.95 -2.89
C TYR A 180 13.27 -19.20 -3.56
N ALA A 181 12.08 -19.79 -3.64
CA ALA A 181 10.95 -19.13 -4.31
C ALA A 181 10.59 -17.76 -3.67
N PRO A 182 10.52 -17.60 -2.33
CA PRO A 182 10.27 -16.30 -1.72
C PRO A 182 11.40 -15.28 -1.94
N LEU A 183 12.65 -15.73 -2.05
CA LEU A 183 13.81 -14.86 -2.36
C LEU A 183 13.64 -14.23 -3.74
N LEU A 184 13.45 -15.07 -4.77
CA LEU A 184 13.34 -14.61 -6.14
C LEU A 184 12.08 -13.76 -6.33
N ALA A 185 10.94 -14.19 -5.79
CA ALA A 185 9.70 -13.41 -5.86
C ALA A 185 9.87 -12.04 -5.20
N TYR A 186 10.49 -11.97 -4.03
CA TYR A 186 10.77 -10.69 -3.37
C TYR A 186 11.72 -9.82 -4.19
N ALA A 187 12.81 -10.38 -4.72
CA ALA A 187 13.76 -9.65 -5.57
C ALA A 187 13.08 -9.06 -6.82
N LEU A 188 12.26 -9.84 -7.52
CA LEU A 188 11.53 -9.39 -8.72
C LEU A 188 10.53 -8.27 -8.41
N VAL A 189 9.78 -8.36 -7.30
CA VAL A 189 8.84 -7.30 -6.91
C VAL A 189 9.57 -6.05 -6.42
N VAL A 190 10.73 -6.20 -5.76
CA VAL A 190 11.58 -5.05 -5.42
C VAL A 190 12.12 -4.36 -6.67
N THR A 191 12.61 -5.13 -7.65
CA THR A 191 13.01 -4.59 -8.97
C THR A 191 11.84 -3.86 -9.63
N ALA A 192 10.64 -4.46 -9.63
CA ALA A 192 9.46 -3.82 -10.18
C ALA A 192 9.14 -2.50 -9.46
N GLY A 193 9.24 -2.45 -8.13
CA GLY A 193 9.05 -1.23 -7.35
C GLY A 193 10.05 -0.13 -7.69
N LEU A 194 11.34 -0.48 -7.82
CA LEU A 194 12.39 0.46 -8.24
C LEU A 194 12.15 1.00 -9.66
N TYR A 195 11.69 0.15 -10.58
CA TYR A 195 11.29 0.55 -11.93
C TYR A 195 9.89 1.18 -12.01
N THR A 196 9.17 1.32 -10.89
CA THR A 196 7.87 2.02 -10.83
C THR A 196 8.04 3.46 -10.38
N HIS A 197 8.81 3.70 -9.31
CA HIS A 197 8.96 5.05 -8.75
C HIS A 197 10.20 5.20 -7.87
N TYR A 198 10.85 6.37 -7.93
CA TYR A 198 12.01 6.73 -7.11
C TYR A 198 11.73 6.93 -5.62
N PHE A 199 10.47 6.82 -5.21
CA PHE A 199 10.07 6.83 -3.81
C PHE A 199 10.09 5.43 -3.20
N PHE A 200 10.12 4.36 -4.01
CA PHE A 200 10.14 2.98 -3.54
C PHE A 200 11.30 2.64 -2.58
N PRO A 201 12.51 3.25 -2.69
CA PRO A 201 13.56 3.08 -1.67
C PRO A 201 13.11 3.37 -0.23
N ALA A 202 12.13 4.25 0.00
CA ALA A 202 11.58 4.53 1.32
C ALA A 202 10.90 3.30 1.96
N VAL A 203 10.31 2.42 1.13
CA VAL A 203 9.75 1.13 1.53
C VAL A 203 10.89 0.16 1.87
N LEU A 204 11.98 0.15 1.09
CA LEU A 204 13.15 -0.69 1.33
C LEU A 204 13.87 -0.33 2.65
N LEU A 205 13.93 0.95 3.00
CA LEU A 205 14.45 1.39 4.30
C LEU A 205 13.67 0.75 5.45
N GLY A 206 12.33 0.79 5.40
CA GLY A 206 11.51 0.14 6.41
C GLY A 206 11.64 -1.39 6.38
N HIS A 207 11.81 -2.01 5.21
CA HIS A 207 12.09 -3.45 5.11
C HIS A 207 13.40 -3.80 5.81
N GLY A 208 14.45 -2.99 5.64
CA GLY A 208 15.73 -3.14 6.31
C GLY A 208 15.59 -3.03 7.82
N LEU A 209 14.96 -1.96 8.32
CA LEU A 209 14.70 -1.78 9.76
C LEU A 209 13.87 -2.93 10.34
N TYR A 210 12.91 -3.46 9.58
CA TYR A 210 12.15 -4.63 10.01
C TYR A 210 13.04 -5.87 10.09
N VAL A 211 13.86 -6.16 9.09
CA VAL A 211 14.82 -7.29 9.11
C VAL A 211 15.79 -7.17 10.30
N LEU A 212 16.29 -5.97 10.58
CA LEU A 212 17.12 -5.70 11.77
C LEU A 212 16.35 -5.93 13.08
N GLY A 213 15.10 -5.45 13.19
CA GLY A 213 14.24 -5.69 14.36
C GLY A 213 13.84 -7.16 14.56
N GLN A 214 14.05 -7.99 13.53
CA GLN A 214 13.87 -9.43 13.55
C GLN A 214 15.14 -10.18 14.01
N MET A 215 16.23 -9.48 14.35
CA MET A 215 17.38 -10.08 15.01
C MET A 215 17.01 -10.60 16.41
N GLY A 216 17.61 -11.72 16.80
CA GLY A 216 17.41 -12.36 18.11
C GLY A 216 18.52 -13.36 18.38
N LYS A 217 18.38 -14.25 19.37
CA LYS A 217 19.43 -15.22 19.71
C LYS A 217 19.69 -16.21 18.56
N GLY A 218 20.96 -16.50 18.28
CA GLY A 218 21.42 -17.52 17.32
C GLY A 218 22.06 -16.96 16.05
N VAL A 219 23.40 -16.90 16.03
CA VAL A 219 24.21 -16.32 14.94
C VAL A 219 23.90 -16.95 13.58
N ARG A 220 23.81 -18.29 13.48
CA ARG A 220 23.53 -18.98 12.21
C ARG A 220 22.19 -18.55 11.58
N ARG A 221 21.17 -18.33 12.41
CA ARG A 221 19.84 -17.89 11.95
C ARG A 221 19.86 -16.44 11.49
N GLN A 222 20.59 -15.59 12.21
CA GLN A 222 20.76 -14.18 11.83
C GLN A 222 21.55 -14.05 10.52
N LEU A 223 22.68 -14.76 10.39
CA LEU A 223 23.48 -14.78 9.16
C LEU A 223 22.65 -15.27 7.97
N ARG A 224 21.87 -16.34 8.11
CA ARG A 224 20.99 -16.82 7.03
C ARG A 224 19.94 -15.78 6.61
N LEU A 225 19.35 -15.08 7.58
CA LEU A 225 18.39 -14.02 7.30
C LEU A 225 19.05 -12.87 6.54
N LEU A 226 20.20 -12.39 7.02
CA LEU A 226 20.94 -11.28 6.41
C LEU A 226 21.46 -11.64 5.02
N VAL A 227 22.05 -12.83 4.85
CA VAL A 227 22.57 -13.30 3.56
C VAL A 227 21.43 -13.55 2.58
N GLY A 228 20.32 -14.16 3.01
CA GLY A 228 19.18 -14.41 2.12
C GLY A 228 18.47 -13.12 1.69
N TRP A 229 18.24 -12.20 2.62
CA TRP A 229 17.66 -10.89 2.28
C TRP A 229 18.64 -10.05 1.44
N GLY A 230 19.92 -10.02 1.82
CA GLY A 230 20.99 -9.36 1.08
C GLY A 230 21.17 -9.90 -0.33
N ALA A 231 21.08 -11.22 -0.52
CA ALA A 231 21.08 -11.83 -1.84
C ALA A 231 19.89 -11.37 -2.69
N SER A 232 18.70 -11.23 -2.08
CA SER A 232 17.53 -10.71 -2.80
C SER A 232 17.71 -9.24 -3.23
N LEU A 233 18.30 -8.40 -2.35
CA LEU A 233 18.63 -7.02 -2.67
C LEU A 233 19.72 -6.92 -3.74
N LEU A 234 20.73 -7.79 -3.68
CA LEU A 234 21.78 -7.87 -4.70
C LEU A 234 21.17 -8.24 -6.05
N THR A 235 20.32 -9.27 -6.11
CA THR A 235 19.61 -9.65 -7.34
C THR A 235 18.77 -8.49 -7.87
N ALA A 236 18.02 -7.80 -7.00
CA ALA A 236 17.22 -6.67 -7.43
C ALA A 236 18.09 -5.50 -7.95
N GLY A 237 19.21 -5.23 -7.28
CA GLY A 237 20.20 -4.23 -7.66
C GLY A 237 20.89 -4.55 -8.98
N LEU A 238 21.18 -5.83 -9.26
CA LEU A 238 21.72 -6.27 -10.55
C LEU A 238 20.72 -6.02 -11.68
N PHE A 239 19.44 -6.33 -11.49
CA PHE A 239 18.41 -6.02 -12.49
C PHE A 239 18.19 -4.52 -12.67
N TYR A 240 18.35 -3.72 -11.60
CA TYR A 240 18.21 -2.26 -11.66
C TYR A 240 19.48 -1.53 -12.11
N ALA A 241 20.63 -2.23 -12.17
CA ALA A 241 21.92 -1.64 -12.48
C ALA A 241 21.94 -0.81 -13.77
N PRO A 242 21.28 -1.22 -14.88
CA PRO A 242 21.23 -0.41 -16.10
C PRO A 242 20.56 0.95 -15.91
N TRP A 243 19.66 1.08 -14.93
CA TRP A 243 18.93 2.32 -14.64
C TRP A 243 19.60 3.18 -13.55
N LEU A 244 20.62 2.65 -12.86
CA LEU A 244 21.26 3.35 -11.75
C LEU A 244 21.89 4.70 -12.15
N PRO A 245 22.57 4.85 -13.31
CA PRO A 245 23.09 6.15 -13.74
C PRO A 245 21.98 7.18 -14.01
N ILE A 246 20.84 6.71 -14.53
CA ILE A 246 19.67 7.53 -14.85
C ILE A 246 19.01 8.01 -13.55
N PHE A 247 18.82 7.11 -12.60
CA PHE A 247 18.36 7.43 -11.25
C PHE A 247 19.21 8.54 -10.63
N TRP A 248 20.54 8.38 -10.61
CA TRP A 248 21.45 9.36 -10.01
C TRP A 248 21.31 10.74 -10.65
N ARG A 249 21.21 10.80 -11.99
CA ARG A 249 21.01 12.05 -12.73
C ARG A 249 19.66 12.71 -12.43
N GLN A 250 18.58 11.93 -12.30
CA GLN A 250 17.23 12.45 -12.11
C GLN A 250 16.92 12.82 -10.65
N THR A 251 17.60 12.21 -9.67
CA THR A 251 17.41 12.52 -8.24
C THR A 251 18.46 13.45 -7.65
N GLY A 252 19.60 13.65 -8.33
CA GLY A 252 20.65 14.54 -7.89
C GLY A 252 20.21 16.01 -7.81
N GLY A 253 20.65 16.74 -6.78
CA GLY A 253 20.45 18.19 -6.66
C GLY A 253 19.16 18.66 -5.98
N ARG A 254 18.23 17.76 -5.64
CA ARG A 254 17.05 18.10 -4.84
C ARG A 254 17.39 18.04 -3.34
N VAL A 255 17.89 19.15 -2.79
CA VAL A 255 17.99 19.32 -1.34
C VAL A 255 16.66 19.88 -0.85
N GLY A 256 16.02 19.18 0.07
CA GLY A 256 14.75 19.60 0.63
C GLY A 256 14.86 20.88 1.46
N GLY A 257 13.99 21.84 1.19
CA GLY A 257 13.79 23.00 2.07
C GLY A 257 13.10 22.61 3.37
N GLY A 258 13.50 23.24 4.48
CA GLY A 258 12.88 23.03 5.79
C GLY A 258 11.42 23.49 5.81
N GLY A 259 10.56 22.69 6.45
CA GLY A 259 9.14 23.00 6.67
C GLY A 259 8.70 22.56 8.07
N SER A 260 7.51 23.01 8.49
CA SER A 260 6.96 22.60 9.78
C SER A 260 6.58 21.13 9.76
N LEU A 261 7.23 20.32 10.62
CA LEU A 261 6.89 18.92 10.82
C LEU A 261 5.42 18.74 11.25
N VAL A 262 4.92 19.65 12.08
CA VAL A 262 3.52 19.60 12.55
C VAL A 262 2.56 19.81 11.39
N ALA A 263 2.80 20.82 10.55
CA ALA A 263 1.95 21.08 9.37
C ALA A 263 1.99 19.89 8.40
N PHE A 264 3.19 19.35 8.15
CA PHE A 264 3.33 18.15 7.32
C PHE A 264 2.52 16.96 7.86
N LEU A 265 2.60 16.67 9.17
CA LEU A 265 1.87 15.55 9.77
C LEU A 265 0.35 15.76 9.76
N GLN A 266 -0.12 17.00 9.93
CA GLN A 266 -1.55 17.33 9.82
C GLN A 266 -2.06 17.09 8.40
N GLU A 267 -1.35 17.61 7.41
CA GLU A 267 -1.72 17.50 6.00
C GLU A 267 -1.60 16.05 5.51
N ALA A 268 -0.51 15.35 5.84
CA ALA A 268 -0.33 13.94 5.51
C ALA A 268 -1.39 13.06 6.18
N GLY A 269 -1.74 13.35 7.44
CA GLY A 269 -2.83 12.67 8.14
C GLY A 269 -4.17 12.89 7.46
N SER A 270 -4.48 14.15 7.10
CA SER A 270 -5.70 14.50 6.37
C SER A 270 -5.78 13.73 5.06
N TRP A 271 -4.69 13.70 4.31
CA TRP A 271 -4.60 12.99 3.05
C TRP A 271 -4.74 11.47 3.21
N LEU A 272 -4.14 10.86 4.24
CA LEU A 272 -4.25 9.41 4.47
C LEU A 272 -5.70 8.96 4.71
N VAL A 273 -6.52 9.83 5.30
CA VAL A 273 -7.94 9.55 5.55
C VAL A 273 -8.80 9.97 4.36
N GLY A 274 -8.58 11.19 3.86
CA GLY A 274 -9.47 11.89 2.96
C GLY A 274 -9.01 12.02 1.51
N GLY A 275 -7.76 11.66 1.20
CA GLY A 275 -7.16 11.84 -0.12
C GLY A 275 -7.16 13.29 -0.61
N GLU A 276 -7.22 13.46 -1.92
CA GLU A 276 -7.17 14.78 -2.58
C GLU A 276 -8.43 15.62 -2.35
N THR A 277 -9.54 15.00 -1.95
CA THR A 277 -10.88 15.61 -2.04
C THR A 277 -11.54 15.84 -0.69
N LEU A 278 -10.77 15.76 0.41
CA LEU A 278 -11.25 16.12 1.74
C LEU A 278 -10.20 16.98 2.46
N PRO A 279 -10.40 18.30 2.51
CA PRO A 279 -9.43 19.22 3.07
C PRO A 279 -9.35 19.07 4.59
N LEU A 280 -8.23 19.48 5.17
CA LEU A 280 -7.93 19.35 6.61
C LEU A 280 -9.07 19.86 7.52
N ALA A 281 -9.69 20.99 7.16
CA ALA A 281 -10.82 21.58 7.90
C ALA A 281 -12.03 20.64 8.02
N GLN A 282 -12.22 19.75 7.04
CA GLN A 282 -13.32 18.77 7.03
C GLN A 282 -12.88 17.38 7.52
N ALA A 283 -11.57 17.13 7.61
CA ALA A 283 -10.98 15.85 7.98
C ALA A 283 -10.83 15.64 9.51
N VAL A 284 -11.24 16.60 10.35
CA VAL A 284 -11.08 16.53 11.82
C VAL A 284 -11.68 15.26 12.43
N TRP A 285 -12.96 14.97 12.16
CA TRP A 285 -13.60 13.76 12.73
C TRP A 285 -12.99 12.46 12.21
N PRO A 286 -12.78 12.28 10.89
CA PRO A 286 -12.08 11.12 10.39
C PRO A 286 -10.67 10.95 10.99
N LEU A 287 -9.89 12.03 11.14
CA LEU A 287 -8.58 12.02 11.81
C LEU A 287 -8.67 11.55 13.27
N LEU A 288 -9.60 12.13 14.05
CA LEU A 288 -9.82 11.72 15.44
C LEU A 288 -10.20 10.24 15.53
N THR A 289 -11.02 9.73 14.61
CA THR A 289 -11.37 8.30 14.57
C THR A 289 -10.17 7.43 14.22
N ALA A 290 -9.32 7.86 13.28
CA ALA A 290 -8.08 7.17 12.95
C ALA A 290 -7.13 7.07 14.14
N VAL A 291 -6.88 8.21 14.80
CA VAL A 291 -6.03 8.27 16.00
C VAL A 291 -6.61 7.36 17.09
N SER A 292 -7.92 7.41 17.32
CA SER A 292 -8.59 6.56 18.32
C SER A 292 -8.44 5.07 18.01
N LEU A 293 -8.57 4.66 16.75
CA LEU A 293 -8.37 3.28 16.30
C LEU A 293 -6.91 2.82 16.41
N ILE A 294 -5.95 3.70 16.10
CA ILE A 294 -4.52 3.42 16.29
C ILE A 294 -4.21 3.23 17.77
N LEU A 295 -4.68 4.14 18.64
CA LEU A 295 -4.51 4.02 20.09
C LEU A 295 -5.13 2.72 20.61
N PHE A 296 -6.34 2.38 20.14
CA PHE A 296 -6.98 1.09 20.44
C PHE A 296 -6.10 -0.10 20.05
N THR A 297 -5.50 -0.08 18.86
CA THR A 297 -4.54 -1.08 18.42
C THR A 297 -3.28 -1.13 19.30
N LEU A 298 -2.69 0.00 19.66
CA LEU A 298 -1.50 0.09 20.51
C LEU A 298 -1.76 -0.41 21.94
N ILE A 299 -2.98 -0.23 22.47
CA ILE A 299 -3.37 -0.72 23.79
C ILE A 299 -3.55 -2.24 23.79
N ARG A 300 -4.11 -2.80 22.70
CA ARG A 300 -4.47 -4.23 22.63
C ARG A 300 -3.37 -5.12 22.08
N GLN A 301 -2.64 -4.66 21.08
CA GLN A 301 -1.50 -5.36 20.52
C GLN A 301 -0.21 -4.95 21.22
N ARG A 302 0.73 -5.88 21.35
CA ARG A 302 2.07 -5.60 21.88
C ARG A 302 3.14 -6.30 21.05
N GLY A 303 4.36 -5.78 21.13
CA GLY A 303 5.55 -6.42 20.57
C GLY A 303 5.59 -6.39 19.03
N ARG A 304 6.05 -7.51 18.45
CA ARG A 304 6.48 -7.58 17.04
C ARG A 304 5.35 -7.45 16.01
N ALA A 305 4.09 -7.60 16.40
CA ALA A 305 2.96 -7.44 15.48
C ALA A 305 2.75 -5.98 15.05
N LEU A 306 3.17 -5.01 15.87
CA LEU A 306 3.11 -3.58 15.57
C LEU A 306 4.35 -3.08 14.81
N LEU A 307 5.47 -3.78 14.93
CA LEU A 307 6.75 -3.32 14.39
C LEU A 307 6.68 -3.06 12.88
N LEU A 308 6.18 -4.04 12.11
CA LEU A 308 6.10 -3.90 10.66
C LEU A 308 5.22 -2.72 10.22
N PRO A 309 3.94 -2.64 10.59
CA PRO A 309 3.08 -1.57 10.09
C PRO A 309 3.53 -0.19 10.58
N LEU A 310 4.11 -0.06 11.78
CA LEU A 310 4.71 1.20 12.25
C LEU A 310 5.93 1.59 11.41
N LEU A 311 6.85 0.67 11.12
CA LEU A 311 8.01 0.97 10.27
C LEU A 311 7.56 1.36 8.86
N MET A 312 6.61 0.63 8.28
CA MET A 312 6.10 0.92 6.94
C MET A 312 5.25 2.21 6.86
N LEU A 313 4.75 2.71 7.99
CA LEU A 313 4.13 4.03 8.11
C LEU A 313 5.18 5.13 8.27
N LEU A 314 6.10 4.96 9.21
CA LEU A 314 7.02 6.00 9.63
C LEU A 314 8.15 6.20 8.64
N THR A 315 8.70 5.15 8.01
CA THR A 315 9.83 5.34 7.10
C THR A 315 9.47 6.11 5.84
N PRO A 316 8.34 5.88 5.15
CA PRO A 316 8.01 6.69 3.98
C PRO A 316 7.63 8.12 4.36
N LEU A 317 6.94 8.34 5.49
CA LEU A 317 6.65 9.69 5.99
C LEU A 317 7.93 10.47 6.31
N ALA A 318 8.85 9.85 7.06
CA ALA A 318 10.13 10.45 7.41
C ALA A 318 10.99 10.71 6.16
N PHE A 319 11.00 9.78 5.20
CA PHE A 319 11.71 9.95 3.94
C PHE A 319 11.14 11.09 3.10
N LEU A 320 9.81 11.18 2.99
CA LEU A 320 9.14 12.26 2.26
C LEU A 320 9.43 13.63 2.89
N PHE A 321 9.40 13.72 4.22
CA PHE A 321 9.74 14.95 4.95
C PHE A 321 11.23 15.31 4.79
N ALA A 322 12.14 14.35 5.00
CA ALA A 322 13.58 14.57 4.95
C ALA A 322 14.09 14.95 3.56
N THR A 323 13.39 14.55 2.50
CA THR A 323 13.71 14.93 1.11
C THR A 323 13.09 16.26 0.69
N GLY A 324 12.37 16.96 1.58
CA GLY A 324 11.67 18.21 1.31
C GLY A 324 10.44 18.08 0.40
N ALA A 325 10.00 16.84 0.15
CA ALA A 325 8.79 16.54 -0.59
C ALA A 325 7.53 16.65 0.31
N ALA A 326 7.54 17.57 1.28
CA ALA A 326 6.47 17.77 2.26
C ALA A 326 5.28 18.61 1.71
N GLN A 327 5.34 19.01 0.44
CA GLN A 327 4.28 19.76 -0.23
C GLN A 327 3.13 18.84 -0.69
N PRO A 328 1.87 19.30 -0.69
CA PRO A 328 0.70 18.48 -1.03
C PRO A 328 0.81 17.72 -2.36
N GLN A 329 1.43 18.31 -3.39
CA GLN A 329 1.62 17.68 -4.71
C GLN A 329 2.39 16.34 -4.70
N TYR A 330 3.16 16.07 -3.64
CA TYR A 330 3.93 14.84 -3.47
C TYR A 330 3.20 13.80 -2.62
N PHE A 331 2.03 14.12 -2.06
CA PHE A 331 1.29 13.20 -1.21
C PHE A 331 0.76 11.98 -1.97
N LYS A 332 0.62 12.05 -3.28
CA LYS A 332 0.44 10.88 -4.16
C LYS A 332 1.42 9.73 -3.90
N PHE A 333 2.62 10.03 -3.40
CA PHE A 333 3.61 9.02 -3.02
C PHE A 333 3.25 8.28 -1.72
N LEU A 334 2.47 8.89 -0.83
CA LEU A 334 1.95 8.28 0.40
C LEU A 334 0.95 7.16 0.14
N GLY A 335 0.56 6.92 -1.11
CA GLY A 335 -0.20 5.72 -1.49
C GLY A 335 0.47 4.42 -1.03
N VAL A 336 1.81 4.39 -0.95
CA VAL A 336 2.55 3.23 -0.40
C VAL A 336 2.25 2.96 1.06
N VAL A 337 1.82 3.96 1.82
CA VAL A 337 1.61 3.89 3.26
C VAL A 337 0.21 3.36 3.60
N VAL A 338 -0.78 3.59 2.74
CA VAL A 338 -2.19 3.28 3.00
C VAL A 338 -2.45 1.82 3.39
N PRO A 339 -1.82 0.80 2.76
CA PRO A 339 -1.95 -0.59 3.21
C PRO A 339 -1.60 -0.79 4.68
N PHE A 340 -0.52 -0.15 5.15
CA PHE A 340 0.01 -0.30 6.50
C PHE A 340 -0.75 0.55 7.53
N TRP A 341 -1.25 1.70 7.09
CA TRP A 341 -2.23 2.49 7.82
C TRP A 341 -3.49 1.66 8.13
N ALA A 342 -4.03 0.95 7.13
CA ALA A 342 -5.18 0.06 7.33
C ALA A 342 -4.89 -1.06 8.35
N LEU A 343 -3.67 -1.62 8.34
CA LEU A 343 -3.24 -2.59 9.38
C LEU A 343 -3.20 -1.97 10.78
N LEU A 344 -2.82 -0.71 10.93
CA LEU A 344 -2.82 -0.06 12.25
C LEU A 344 -4.24 0.25 12.73
N LEU A 345 -5.12 0.69 11.84
CA LEU A 345 -6.51 1.00 12.18
C LEU A 345 -7.31 -0.25 12.63
N ALA A 346 -7.08 -1.39 12.00
CA ALA A 346 -7.82 -2.61 12.29
C ALA A 346 -7.12 -3.56 13.28
N GLY A 347 -5.85 -3.30 13.64
CA GLY A 347 -5.06 -4.24 14.42
C GLY A 347 -5.66 -4.59 15.78
N GLY A 348 -6.27 -3.65 16.48
CA GLY A 348 -6.88 -3.89 17.79
C GLY A 348 -8.00 -4.91 17.76
N LEU A 349 -8.67 -5.10 16.62
CA LEU A 349 -9.71 -6.11 16.42
C LEU A 349 -9.15 -7.53 16.25
N ALA A 350 -7.85 -7.66 15.98
CA ALA A 350 -7.21 -8.96 15.82
C ALA A 350 -7.01 -9.70 17.15
N VAL A 351 -7.14 -9.01 18.28
CA VAL A 351 -6.89 -9.59 19.60
C VAL A 351 -8.20 -10.09 20.19
N ASP A 352 -8.42 -11.40 20.18
CA ASP A 352 -9.48 -12.00 21.00
C ASP A 352 -8.97 -12.12 22.44
N ARG A 353 -9.55 -11.31 23.35
CA ARG A 353 -9.44 -11.60 24.78
C ARG A 353 -10.71 -12.31 25.22
N PRO A 354 -10.62 -13.55 25.74
CA PRO A 354 -11.81 -14.27 26.14
C PRO A 354 -12.52 -13.53 27.29
N THR A 355 -13.85 -13.60 27.26
CA THR A 355 -14.80 -13.51 28.38
C THR A 355 -15.03 -12.20 29.15
N LYS A 356 -14.21 -11.14 29.07
CA LYS A 356 -14.54 -9.88 29.80
C LYS A 356 -15.53 -9.00 29.02
N ARG A 357 -16.68 -8.64 29.63
CA ARG A 357 -17.69 -7.69 29.09
C ARG A 357 -17.05 -6.41 28.52
N GLN A 358 -16.01 -5.90 29.18
CA GLN A 358 -15.23 -4.74 28.74
C GLN A 358 -14.59 -4.93 27.35
N SER A 359 -14.12 -6.13 27.01
CA SER A 359 -13.54 -6.41 25.68
C SER A 359 -14.58 -6.26 24.57
N ARG A 360 -15.80 -6.78 24.79
CA ARG A 360 -16.89 -6.69 23.81
C ARG A 360 -17.34 -5.25 23.58
N ILE A 361 -17.40 -4.43 24.63
CA ILE A 361 -17.73 -3.01 24.51
C ILE A 361 -16.69 -2.30 23.66
N LEU A 362 -15.40 -2.55 23.91
CA LEU A 362 -14.32 -1.95 23.14
C LEU A 362 -14.34 -2.37 21.67
N ASP A 363 -14.68 -3.64 21.37
CA ASP A 363 -14.84 -4.10 19.98
C ASP A 363 -16.00 -3.39 19.28
N VAL A 364 -17.13 -3.20 19.96
CA VAL A 364 -18.27 -2.43 19.42
C VAL A 364 -17.88 -0.97 19.18
N VAL A 365 -17.19 -0.32 20.13
CA VAL A 365 -16.70 1.06 19.95
C VAL A 365 -15.75 1.14 18.76
N ALA A 366 -14.82 0.20 18.61
CA ALA A 366 -13.91 0.16 17.46
C ALA A 366 -14.66 -0.01 16.13
N LEU A 367 -15.71 -0.84 16.08
CA LEU A 367 -16.56 -0.99 14.89
C LEU A 367 -17.38 0.29 14.59
N LEU A 368 -17.86 1.00 15.62
CA LEU A 368 -18.53 2.29 15.45
C LEU A 368 -17.56 3.36 14.93
N LEU A 369 -16.35 3.43 15.48
CA LEU A 369 -15.29 4.32 14.98
C LEU A 369 -14.93 4.00 13.53
N LEU A 370 -14.88 2.71 13.17
CA LEU A 370 -14.67 2.29 11.79
C LEU A 370 -15.82 2.75 10.88
N ALA A 371 -17.07 2.67 11.34
CA ALA A 371 -18.21 3.17 10.58
C ALA A 371 -18.14 4.69 10.36
N VAL A 372 -17.73 5.46 11.37
CA VAL A 372 -17.51 6.91 11.25
C VAL A 372 -16.38 7.23 10.26
N MET A 373 -15.29 6.46 10.30
CA MET A 373 -14.19 6.57 9.34
C MET A 373 -14.69 6.33 7.90
N VAL A 374 -15.44 5.24 7.68
CA VAL A 374 -16.01 4.91 6.36
C VAL A 374 -16.99 5.99 5.89
N TRP A 375 -17.77 6.58 6.79
CA TRP A 375 -18.63 7.72 6.47
C TRP A 375 -17.82 8.95 6.03
N GLY A 376 -16.70 9.25 6.72
CA GLY A 376 -15.76 10.29 6.32
C GLY A 376 -15.18 10.06 4.92
N ASN A 377 -14.77 8.83 4.62
CA ASN A 377 -14.32 8.44 3.28
C ASN A 377 -15.44 8.62 2.25
N GLY A 378 -16.69 8.31 2.61
CA GLY A 378 -17.85 8.55 1.75
C GLY A 378 -18.03 10.03 1.38
N ARG A 379 -17.74 10.96 2.30
CA ARG A 379 -17.75 12.41 1.99
C ARG A 379 -16.64 12.80 1.02
N SER A 380 -15.43 12.26 1.22
CA SER A 380 -14.32 12.45 0.27
C SER A 380 -14.66 11.94 -1.14
N LEU A 381 -15.23 10.74 -1.25
CA LEU A 381 -15.65 10.17 -2.54
C LEU A 381 -16.82 10.94 -3.15
N HIS A 382 -17.76 11.43 -2.34
CA HIS A 382 -18.82 12.32 -2.84
C HIS A 382 -18.23 13.60 -3.45
N ASN A 383 -17.26 14.23 -2.77
CA ASN A 383 -16.56 15.40 -3.30
C ASN A 383 -15.86 15.08 -4.63
N LEU A 384 -15.17 13.94 -4.74
CA LEU A 384 -14.49 13.52 -5.97
C LEU A 384 -15.44 13.43 -7.19
N TYR A 385 -16.67 12.99 -7.00
CA TYR A 385 -17.59 12.75 -8.11
C TYR A 385 -18.62 13.86 -8.33
N ALA A 386 -18.99 14.61 -7.28
CA ALA A 386 -20.13 15.53 -7.31
C ALA A 386 -19.75 16.99 -7.08
N ASN A 387 -18.56 17.30 -6.55
CA ASN A 387 -18.15 18.67 -6.31
C ASN A 387 -17.24 19.18 -7.47
N PRO A 388 -17.69 20.20 -8.24
CA PRO A 388 -16.92 20.79 -9.33
C PRO A 388 -15.54 21.32 -8.93
N ASP A 389 -15.34 21.73 -7.68
CA ASP A 389 -14.05 22.26 -7.19
C ASP A 389 -12.92 21.22 -7.25
N TYR A 390 -13.28 19.93 -7.26
CA TYR A 390 -12.34 18.81 -7.36
C TYR A 390 -12.32 18.16 -8.76
N ALA A 391 -13.03 18.74 -9.73
CA ALA A 391 -12.98 18.26 -11.10
C ALA A 391 -11.58 18.52 -11.70
N ARG A 392 -11.00 17.50 -12.32
CA ARG A 392 -9.79 17.67 -13.13
C ARG A 392 -10.08 18.57 -14.32
N ALA A 393 -9.06 19.27 -14.81
CA ALA A 393 -9.16 20.04 -16.04
C ALA A 393 -9.68 19.17 -17.19
N ASP A 394 -10.63 19.72 -17.98
CA ASP A 394 -11.24 19.00 -19.10
C ASP A 394 -10.49 19.30 -20.40
N TYR A 395 -9.76 18.30 -20.90
CA TYR A 395 -9.00 18.37 -22.15
C TYR A 395 -9.77 17.78 -23.35
N ARG A 396 -11.01 17.30 -23.20
CA ARG A 396 -11.83 16.86 -24.35
C ARG A 396 -12.42 18.04 -25.12
N ALA A 397 -12.53 19.19 -24.46
CA ALA A 397 -13.09 20.42 -25.01
C ALA A 397 -12.03 21.36 -25.62
N MET A 398 -10.76 20.98 -25.57
CA MET A 398 -9.62 21.67 -26.20
C MET A 398 -9.23 20.93 -27.48
#